data_AF-A0A524QD17-F1
#
_entry.id   AF-A0A524QD17-F1
#
_cell.length_a   1.000
_cell.length_b   1.000
_cell.length_c   1.000
_cell.angle_alpha   90.00
_cell.angle_beta   90.00
_cell.angle_gamma   90.00
#
_symmetry.space_group_name_H-M   'P 1'
#
loop_
_entity.id
_entity.type
_entity.pdbx_description
1 polymer ?
#
loop_
_entity_poly.entity_id
_entity_poly.type
_entity_poly.pdbx_seq_one_letter_code
_entity_poly.pdbx_strand_id
1 'polypeptide(L)' 'MFKTFPKGGIHPPENKLTATKPIVVLPLPSTVTIPVSQHIGAPALPAVEKGDTVRT' A
#
# COMPACT_ATOMS: atom_id res chain seq x y z
N MET A 1 8.36 26.89 5.26
CA MET A 1 7.44 26.36 4.22
C MET A 1 8.27 26.07 2.99
N PHE A 2 8.51 24.79 2.67
CA PHE A 2 9.21 24.42 1.44
C PHE A 2 8.29 24.75 0.25
N LYS A 3 8.74 25.59 -0.68
CA LYS A 3 8.00 25.89 -1.91
C LYS A 3 8.59 25.04 -3.04
N THR A 4 8.18 23.78 -3.16
CA THR A 4 8.68 22.87 -4.21
C THR A 4 8.23 23.26 -5.63
N PHE A 5 7.28 24.19 -5.77
CA PHE A 5 6.78 24.66 -7.06
C PHE A 5 7.11 26.13 -7.31
N PRO A 6 8.35 26.45 -7.75
CA PRO A 6 8.83 27.83 -7.89
C PRO A 6 8.16 28.61 -9.04
N LYS A 7 7.57 27.93 -10.03
CA LYS A 7 6.88 28.55 -11.18
C LYS A 7 5.36 28.70 -10.98
N GLY A 8 4.85 28.37 -9.80
CA GLY A 8 3.41 28.32 -9.50
C GLY A 8 2.95 26.90 -9.14
N GLY A 9 1.94 26.80 -8.29
CA GLY A 9 1.42 25.55 -7.73
C GLY A 9 1.23 25.63 -6.21
N ILE A 10 0.29 24.86 -5.67
CA ILE A 10 0.07 24.76 -4.23
C ILE A 10 1.02 23.69 -3.69
N HIS A 11 1.82 24.02 -2.68
CA HIS A 11 2.52 23.03 -1.85
C HIS A 11 1.55 22.56 -0.76
N PRO A 12 1.00 21.33 -0.84
CA PRO A 12 0.05 20.85 0.15
C PRO A 12 0.71 20.72 1.53
N PRO A 13 -0.06 20.80 2.62
CA PRO A 13 0.46 20.49 3.95
C PRO A 13 0.86 19.01 4.03
N GLU A 14 1.95 18.75 4.75
CA GLU A 14 2.40 17.40 5.07
C GLU A 14 1.40 16.70 6.01
N ASN A 15 1.07 15.44 5.72
CA ASN A 15 0.15 14.62 6.54
C ASN A 15 0.81 13.32 7.06
N LYS A 16 2.14 13.33 7.22
CA LYS A 16 2.89 12.18 7.76
C LYS A 16 2.81 12.14 9.29
N LEU A 17 1.66 11.71 9.82
CA LEU A 17 1.39 11.63 11.27
C LEU A 17 2.35 10.73 12.06
N THR A 18 3.08 9.87 11.38
CA THR A 18 3.99 8.88 11.96
C THR A 18 5.47 9.21 11.72
N ALA A 19 5.80 10.44 11.32
CA ALA A 19 7.17 10.82 10.92
C ALA A 19 8.25 10.54 11.99
N THR A 20 7.90 10.59 13.27
CA THR A 20 8.81 10.37 14.40
C THR A 20 8.77 8.94 14.95
N LYS A 21 7.89 8.08 14.44
CA LYS A 21 7.77 6.71 14.94
C LYS A 21 8.92 5.85 14.41
N PRO A 22 9.46 4.93 15.23
CA PRO A 22 10.45 3.97 14.74
C PRO A 22 9.84 3.07 13.67
N ILE A 23 10.70 2.58 12.77
CA ILE A 23 10.34 1.51 11.84
C ILE A 23 10.16 0.23 12.67
N VAL A 24 9.04 -0.45 12.45
CA VAL A 24 8.72 -1.72 13.13
C VAL A 24 8.31 -2.76 12.11
N VAL A 25 8.57 -4.03 12.43
CA VAL A 25 8.03 -5.16 11.66
C VAL A 25 6.58 -5.35 12.08
N LEU A 26 5.66 -5.28 11.12
CA LEU A 26 4.26 -5.63 11.35
C LEU A 26 4.12 -7.15 11.42
N PRO A 27 3.40 -7.69 12.42
CA PRO A 27 3.09 -9.11 12.44
C PRO A 27 2.22 -9.47 11.22
N LEU A 28 2.38 -10.71 10.73
CA LEU A 28 1.50 -11.22 9.69
C LEU A 28 0.06 -11.32 10.24
N PRO A 29 -0.94 -10.82 9.50
CA PRO A 29 -2.34 -11.00 9.87
C PRO A 29 -2.75 -12.48 9.75
N SER A 30 -3.73 -12.91 10.54
CA SER A 30 -4.27 -14.28 10.47
C SER A 30 -5.00 -14.58 9.17
N THR A 31 -5.50 -13.54 8.50
CA THR A 31 -6.24 -13.65 7.24
C THR A 31 -6.09 -12.35 6.45
N VAL A 32 -6.01 -12.47 5.13
CA VAL A 32 -6.01 -11.33 4.21
C VAL A 32 -7.03 -11.55 3.10
N THR A 33 -7.57 -10.46 2.59
CA THR A 33 -8.39 -10.44 1.38
C THR A 33 -7.58 -9.76 0.28
N ILE A 34 -7.29 -10.49 -0.79
CA ILE A 34 -6.55 -9.97 -1.95
C ILE A 34 -7.54 -9.79 -3.11
N PRO A 35 -7.91 -8.55 -3.48
CA PRO A 35 -8.84 -8.33 -4.58
C PRO A 35 -8.15 -8.58 -5.92
N VAL A 36 -8.67 -9.53 -6.70
CA VAL A 36 -8.16 -9.85 -8.05
C VAL A 36 -8.44 -8.75 -9.08
N SER A 37 -9.31 -7.79 -8.74
CA SER A 37 -9.70 -6.68 -9.63
C SER A 37 -9.10 -5.34 -9.20
N GLN A 38 -8.07 -5.30 -8.34
CA GLN A 38 -7.45 -4.05 -7.88
C GLN A 38 -6.46 -3.46 -8.91
N HIS A 39 -6.87 -3.38 -10.17
CA HIS A 39 -6.15 -2.77 -11.29
C HIS A 39 -7.13 -2.41 -12.42
N ILE A 40 -6.69 -1.57 -13.36
CA ILE A 40 -7.55 -1.01 -14.43
C ILE A 40 -7.98 -2.08 -15.47
N GLY A 41 -7.25 -3.20 -15.57
CA GLY A 41 -7.50 -4.27 -16.56
C GLY A 41 -8.46 -5.37 -16.10
N ALA A 42 -8.55 -6.43 -16.92
CA ALA A 42 -9.29 -7.65 -16.58
C ALA A 42 -8.73 -8.30 -15.30
N PRO A 43 -9.58 -8.91 -14.44
CA PRO A 43 -9.17 -9.52 -13.18
C PRO A 43 -7.97 -10.47 -13.32
N ALA A 44 -7.05 -10.41 -12.36
CA ALA A 44 -5.95 -11.37 -12.27
C ALA A 44 -6.46 -12.79 -12.04
N LEU A 45 -5.85 -13.77 -12.70
CA LEU A 45 -6.12 -15.18 -12.45
C LEU A 45 -5.39 -15.62 -11.17
N PRO A 46 -6.09 -16.21 -10.17
CA PRO A 46 -5.44 -16.80 -9.02
C PRO A 46 -4.42 -17.87 -9.43
N ALA A 47 -3.22 -17.83 -8.86
CA ALA A 47 -2.16 -18.80 -9.13
C ALA A 47 -2.27 -20.08 -8.29
N VAL A 48 -3.26 -20.17 -7.40
CA VAL A 48 -3.48 -21.26 -6.44
C VAL A 48 -4.96 -21.57 -6.32
N GLU A 49 -5.28 -22.78 -5.87
CA GLU A 49 -6.63 -23.25 -5.60
C GLU A 49 -6.95 -23.25 -4.10
N LYS A 50 -8.22 -23.47 -3.77
CA LYS A 50 -8.67 -23.54 -2.39
C LYS A 50 -8.02 -24.73 -1.68
N GLY A 51 -7.29 -24.45 -0.59
CA GLY A 51 -6.64 -25.46 0.24
C GLY A 51 -5.14 -25.62 -0.04
N ASP A 52 -4.62 -24.96 -1.08
CA ASP A 52 -3.19 -24.97 -1.36
C ASP A 52 -2.40 -24.35 -0.21
N THR A 53 -1.31 -25.03 0.15
CA THR A 53 -0.34 -24.49 1.10
C THR A 53 0.68 -23.65 0.35
N VAL A 54 0.83 -22.39 0.75
CA VAL A 54 1.82 -21.45 0.20
C VAL A 54 2.87 -21.12 1.26
N ARG A 55 4.00 -20.57 0.81
CA ARG A 55 5.05 -20.07 1.72
C ARG A 55 4.59 -18.76 2.35
N THR A 56 4.83 -18.63 3.64
CA THR A 56 4.63 -17.41 4.45
C THR A 56 5.97 -16.75 4.76
#